data_AF-A0A3D8HML9-F1
#
_entry.id   AF-A0A3D8HML9-F1
#
_cell.length_a   1.000
_cell.length_b   1.000
_cell.length_c   1.000
_cell.angle_alpha   90.00
_cell.angle_beta   90.00
_cell.angle_gamma   90.00
#
_symmetry.space_group_name_H-M   'P 1'
#
loop_
_entity.id
_entity.type
_entity.pdbx_description
1 polymer ?
#
loop_
_entity_poly.entity_id
_entity_poly.type
_entity_poly.pdbx_seq_one_letter_code
_entity_poly.pdbx_strand_id
1 'polypeptide(L)'
;MLKLTRLSAWLMLFGAIGLEICGLSLLKVFEGNGTLGKALLIVLMNLSYFLMSLTLRQIAVGVAYATWEIVGGIGVLLVSFVFFDPILSTQQYFGIVIGFAGIICIILGEEHSQASEGEASNHTAHTTQSATKEATKSTSGGMR
;
A
#
# COMPACT_ATOMS: atom_id res chain seq x y z
N MET A 1 -22.88 7.96 9.63
CA MET A 1 -22.26 8.47 8.38
C MET A 1 -20.81 8.01 8.17
N LEU A 2 -19.95 7.91 9.20
CA LEU A 2 -18.53 7.48 9.05
C LEU A 2 -18.29 6.04 8.54
N LYS A 3 -19.23 5.11 8.71
CA LYS A 3 -19.08 3.71 8.24
C LYS A 3 -19.28 3.56 6.73
N LEU A 4 -20.17 4.36 6.14
CA LEU A 4 -20.49 4.30 4.71
C LEU A 4 -19.30 4.79 3.86
N THR A 5 -18.60 5.83 4.32
CA THR A 5 -17.45 6.39 3.59
C THR A 5 -16.27 5.41 3.55
N ARG A 6 -16.01 4.69 4.66
CA ARG A 6 -14.97 3.65 4.67
C ARG A 6 -15.30 2.50 3.72
N LEU A 7 -16.55 2.04 3.68
CA LEU A 7 -16.95 0.96 2.75
C LEU A 7 -16.75 1.40 1.29
N SER A 8 -17.08 2.64 0.95
CA SER A 8 -16.79 3.21 -0.38
C SER A 8 -15.30 3.21 -0.71
N ALA A 9 -14.42 3.48 0.26
CA ALA A 9 -12.97 3.44 0.05
C ALA A 9 -12.47 2.02 -0.26
N TRP A 10 -12.95 1.00 0.47
CA TRP A 10 -12.62 -0.39 0.17
C TRP A 10 -13.14 -0.83 -1.20
N LEU A 11 -14.35 -0.41 -1.59
CA LEU A 11 -14.88 -0.67 -2.93
C LEU A 11 -14.04 -0.01 -4.03
N MET A 12 -13.58 1.23 -3.82
CA MET A 12 -12.66 1.91 -4.74
C MET A 12 -11.32 1.20 -4.83
N LEU A 13 -10.80 0.66 -3.73
CA LEU A 13 -9.56 -0.13 -3.69
C LEU A 13 -9.69 -1.42 -4.51
N PHE A 14 -10.77 -2.18 -4.29
CA PHE A 14 -11.03 -3.38 -5.11
C PHE A 14 -11.26 -3.03 -6.59
N GLY A 15 -11.90 -1.89 -6.87
CA GLY A 15 -12.02 -1.36 -8.23
C GLY A 15 -10.67 -1.02 -8.87
N ALA A 16 -9.75 -0.42 -8.11
CA ALA A 16 -8.38 -0.12 -8.55
C ALA A 16 -7.61 -1.40 -8.89
N ILE A 17 -7.68 -2.41 -8.01
CA ILE A 17 -7.07 -3.72 -8.24
C ILE A 17 -7.65 -4.38 -9.51
N GLY A 18 -8.97 -4.33 -9.69
CA GLY A 18 -9.61 -4.86 -10.90
C GLY A 18 -9.11 -4.17 -12.17
N LEU A 19 -8.97 -2.85 -12.16
CA LEU A 19 -8.42 -2.07 -13.28
C LEU A 19 -6.96 -2.39 -13.58
N GLU A 20 -6.16 -2.58 -12.54
CA GLU A 20 -4.75 -2.99 -12.66
C GLU A 20 -4.63 -4.35 -13.34
N ILE A 21 -5.34 -5.36 -12.83
CA ILE A 21 -5.35 -6.72 -13.38
C ILE A 21 -5.81 -6.68 -14.85
N CYS A 22 -6.89 -5.95 -15.15
CA CYS A 22 -7.36 -5.76 -16.52
C CYS A 22 -6.30 -5.08 -17.40
N GLY A 23 -5.64 -4.03 -16.92
CA GLY A 23 -4.61 -3.29 -17.66
C GLY A 23 -3.42 -4.17 -18.04
N LEU A 24 -2.90 -4.95 -17.09
CA LEU A 24 -1.78 -5.87 -17.33
C LEU A 24 -2.18 -7.04 -18.23
N SER A 25 -3.41 -7.54 -18.10
CA SER A 25 -3.93 -8.61 -18.96
C SER A 25 -4.11 -8.14 -20.40
N LEU A 26 -4.67 -6.95 -20.59
CA LEU A 26 -4.84 -6.34 -21.92
C LEU A 26 -3.51 -6.13 -22.64
N LEU A 27 -2.44 -5.76 -21.92
CA LEU A 27 -1.12 -5.64 -22.51
C LEU A 27 -0.69 -6.93 -23.21
N LYS A 28 -0.95 -8.08 -22.56
CA LYS A 28 -0.58 -9.38 -23.12
C LYS A 28 -1.48 -9.81 -24.28
N VAL A 29 -2.77 -9.47 -24.24
CA VAL A 29 -3.71 -9.70 -25.35
C VAL A 29 -3.32 -8.89 -26.59
N PHE A 30 -2.87 -7.65 -26.41
CA PHE A 30 -2.52 -6.73 -27.50
C PHE A 30 -1.02 -6.74 -27.86
N GLU A 31 -0.26 -7.79 -27.50
CA GLU A 31 1.17 -7.92 -27.84
C GLU A 31 1.44 -7.70 -29.34
N GLY A 32 0.52 -8.11 -30.23
CA GLY A 32 0.64 -7.91 -31.68
C GLY A 32 0.35 -6.50 -32.19
N ASN A 33 -0.26 -5.62 -31.38
CA ASN A 33 -0.66 -4.26 -31.78
C ASN A 33 -0.15 -3.24 -30.76
N GLY A 34 1.17 -3.06 -30.75
CA GLY A 34 1.92 -2.44 -29.65
C GLY A 34 1.54 -1.01 -29.29
N THR A 35 0.92 -0.24 -30.18
CA THR A 35 0.48 1.14 -29.88
C THR A 35 -0.83 1.16 -29.09
N LEU A 36 -1.81 0.35 -29.50
CA LEU A 36 -3.12 0.26 -28.83
C LEU A 36 -2.99 -0.38 -27.44
N GLY A 37 -2.23 -1.47 -27.33
CA GLY A 37 -1.99 -2.12 -26.04
C GLY A 37 -1.32 -1.20 -25.02
N LYS A 38 -0.29 -0.44 -25.44
CA LYS A 38 0.41 0.52 -24.57
C LYS A 38 -0.50 1.69 -24.17
N ALA A 39 -1.26 2.26 -25.11
CA ALA A 39 -2.17 3.36 -24.79
C ALA A 39 -3.23 2.92 -23.77
N LEU A 40 -3.80 1.73 -23.97
CA LEU A 40 -4.83 1.19 -23.08
C LEU A 40 -4.25 0.86 -21.70
N LEU A 41 -3.06 0.25 -21.63
CA LEU A 41 -2.33 0.04 -20.38
C LEU A 41 -2.15 1.34 -19.61
N ILE A 42 -1.66 2.40 -20.26
CA ILE A 42 -1.41 3.70 -19.62
C ILE A 42 -2.73 4.24 -19.05
N VAL A 43 -3.82 4.21 -19.82
CA VAL A 43 -5.12 4.72 -19.36
C VAL A 43 -5.63 3.94 -18.16
N LEU A 44 -5.65 2.61 -18.23
CA LEU A 44 -6.16 1.76 -17.15
C LEU A 44 -5.29 1.87 -15.89
N MET A 45 -3.96 1.95 -16.04
CA MET A 45 -3.06 2.06 -14.91
C MET A 45 -3.17 3.41 -14.21
N ASN A 46 -3.26 4.52 -14.96
CA ASN A 46 -3.53 5.84 -14.38
C ASN A 46 -4.88 5.88 -13.67
N LEU A 47 -5.91 5.23 -14.23
CA LEU A 47 -7.22 5.15 -13.59
C LEU A 47 -7.16 4.34 -12.29
N SER A 48 -6.44 3.22 -12.27
CA SER A 48 -6.21 2.43 -11.05
C SER A 48 -5.53 3.26 -9.95
N TYR A 49 -4.41 3.91 -10.29
CA TYR A 49 -3.71 4.80 -9.35
C TYR A 49 -4.56 5.96 -8.87
N PHE A 50 -5.42 6.51 -9.74
CA PHE A 50 -6.35 7.57 -9.36
C PHE A 50 -7.38 7.07 -8.31
N LEU A 51 -7.99 5.90 -8.52
CA LEU A 51 -8.91 5.30 -7.55
C LEU A 51 -8.20 4.98 -6.23
N MET A 52 -6.97 4.48 -6.30
CA MET A 52 -6.17 4.22 -5.09
C MET A 52 -5.85 5.51 -4.35
N SER A 53 -5.47 6.60 -5.04
CA SER A 53 -5.21 7.89 -4.40
C SER A 53 -6.42 8.40 -3.60
N LEU A 54 -7.63 8.10 -4.07
CA LEU A 54 -8.87 8.46 -3.39
C LEU A 54 -9.10 7.61 -2.12
N THR A 55 -8.69 6.35 -2.15
CA THR A 55 -8.72 5.42 -1.01
C THR A 55 -7.78 5.87 0.12
N LEU A 56 -6.60 6.39 -0.23
CA LEU A 56 -5.60 6.90 0.72
C LEU A 56 -6.11 8.06 1.58
N ARG A 57 -7.18 8.75 1.17
CA ARG A 57 -7.81 9.82 1.96
C ARG A 57 -8.59 9.27 3.17
N GLN A 58 -8.90 7.97 3.19
CA GLN A 58 -9.76 7.36 4.21
C GLN A 58 -9.10 6.20 4.97
N ILE A 59 -8.11 5.53 4.38
CA ILE A 59 -7.40 4.40 4.97
C ILE A 59 -5.93 4.79 5.12
N ALA A 60 -5.27 4.28 6.17
CA ALA A 60 -3.83 4.47 6.36
C ALA A 60 -3.05 4.00 5.14
N VAL A 61 -2.07 4.80 4.71
CA VAL A 61 -1.29 4.57 3.49
C VAL A 61 -0.66 3.18 3.48
N GLY A 62 -0.07 2.75 4.60
CA GLY A 62 0.53 1.43 4.72
C GLY A 62 -0.45 0.27 4.48
N VAL A 63 -1.66 0.35 5.05
CA VAL A 63 -2.68 -0.70 4.90
C VAL A 63 -3.18 -0.77 3.45
N ALA A 64 -3.45 0.38 2.85
CA ALA A 64 -3.93 0.46 1.47
C ALA A 64 -2.88 -0.07 0.49
N TYR A 65 -1.61 0.35 0.64
CA TYR A 65 -0.51 -0.05 -0.23
C TYR A 65 -0.20 -1.55 -0.08
N ALA A 66 -0.11 -2.06 1.16
CA ALA A 66 0.11 -3.49 1.40
C ALA A 66 -1.00 -4.35 0.79
N THR A 67 -2.26 -3.93 0.94
CA THR A 67 -3.40 -4.66 0.36
C THR A 67 -3.37 -4.61 -1.16
N TRP A 68 -3.09 -3.44 -1.74
CA TRP A 68 -3.05 -3.25 -3.18
C TRP A 68 -1.97 -4.11 -3.84
N GLU A 69 -0.72 -4.06 -3.35
CA GLU A 69 0.40 -4.84 -3.88
C GLU A 69 0.18 -6.34 -3.74
N ILE A 70 -0.28 -6.83 -2.56
CA ILE A 70 -0.47 -8.26 -2.32
C ILE A 70 -1.65 -8.82 -3.14
N VAL A 71 -2.82 -8.17 -3.06
CA VAL A 71 -4.03 -8.67 -3.73
C VAL A 71 -3.93 -8.46 -5.24
N GLY A 72 -3.39 -7.32 -5.69
CA GLY A 72 -3.10 -7.04 -7.09
C GLY A 72 -2.13 -8.06 -7.66
N GLY A 73 -0.98 -8.26 -7.02
CA GLY A 73 0.03 -9.23 -7.46
C GLY A 73 -0.51 -10.67 -7.57
N ILE A 74 -1.23 -11.15 -6.57
CA ILE A 74 -1.86 -12.48 -6.60
C ILE A 74 -2.90 -12.55 -7.74
N GLY A 75 -3.72 -11.52 -7.90
CA GLY A 75 -4.74 -11.46 -8.95
C GLY A 75 -4.15 -11.48 -10.36
N VAL A 76 -3.09 -10.70 -10.60
CA VAL A 76 -2.37 -10.66 -11.88
C VAL A 76 -1.76 -12.02 -12.20
N LEU A 77 -1.13 -12.66 -11.22
CA LEU A 77 -0.56 -13.99 -11.41
C LEU A 77 -1.63 -15.03 -11.71
N LEU A 78 -2.73 -15.06 -10.96
CA LEU A 78 -3.84 -15.98 -11.22
C LEU A 78 -4.42 -15.79 -12.63
N VAL A 79 -4.68 -14.55 -13.04
CA VAL A 79 -5.17 -14.26 -14.40
C VAL A 79 -4.15 -14.66 -15.45
N SER A 80 -2.86 -14.43 -15.20
CA SER A 80 -1.77 -14.86 -16.09
C SER A 80 -1.79 -16.38 -16.30
N PHE A 81 -1.92 -17.16 -15.23
CA PHE A 81 -1.99 -18.62 -15.30
C PHE A 81 -3.27 -19.13 -15.98
N VAL A 82 -4.42 -18.52 -15.72
CA VAL A 82 -5.73 -18.99 -16.23
C VAL A 82 -5.97 -18.62 -17.70
N PHE A 83 -5.53 -17.42 -18.13
CA PHE A 83 -5.85 -16.92 -19.47
C PHE A 83 -4.75 -17.15 -20.50
N PHE A 84 -3.50 -17.27 -20.08
CA PHE A 84 -2.35 -17.26 -21.00
C PHE A 84 -1.55 -18.57 -21.01
N ASP A 85 -1.93 -19.57 -20.21
CA ASP A 85 -1.30 -20.89 -20.11
C ASP A 85 0.23 -20.85 -20.35
N PRO A 86 0.98 -20.08 -19.53
CA PRO A 86 2.38 -19.84 -19.81
C PRO A 86 3.15 -21.16 -19.74
N ILE A 87 3.91 -21.48 -20.79
CA ILE A 87 4.84 -22.61 -20.80
C ILE A 87 6.02 -22.23 -19.90
N LEU A 88 5.89 -22.53 -18.61
CA LEU A 88 6.93 -22.27 -17.63
C LEU A 88 7.91 -23.43 -17.58
N SER A 89 9.20 -23.13 -17.73
CA SER A 89 10.27 -24.07 -17.41
C SER A 89 10.27 -24.37 -15.91
N THR A 90 10.71 -25.57 -15.52
CA THR A 90 10.87 -25.98 -14.11
C THR A 90 11.69 -24.95 -13.31
N GLN A 91 12.65 -24.27 -13.93
CA GLN A 91 13.45 -23.22 -13.31
C GLN A 91 12.64 -21.95 -13.01
N GLN A 92 11.70 -21.57 -13.90
CA GLN A 92 10.85 -20.39 -13.70
C GLN A 92 9.86 -20.63 -12.55
N TYR A 93 9.33 -21.84 -12.43
CA TYR A 93 8.48 -22.20 -11.29
C TYR A 93 9.22 -22.05 -9.95
N PHE A 94 10.46 -22.55 -9.89
CA PHE A 94 11.30 -22.40 -8.70
C PHE A 94 11.60 -20.93 -8.39
N GLY A 95 11.84 -20.11 -9.42
CA GLY A 95 12.02 -18.67 -9.29
C GLY A 95 10.80 -17.95 -8.70
N ILE A 96 9.58 -18.29 -9.16
CA ILE A 96 8.34 -17.74 -8.61
C ILE A 96 8.20 -18.11 -7.13
N VAL A 97 8.43 -19.39 -6.77
CA VAL A 97 8.34 -19.86 -5.39
C VAL A 97 9.35 -19.15 -4.48
N ILE A 98 10.61 -19.02 -4.91
CA ILE A 98 11.63 -18.26 -4.16
C ILE A 98 11.25 -16.79 -4.04
N GLY A 99 10.75 -16.18 -5.11
CA GLY A 99 10.32 -14.77 -5.10
C GLY A 99 9.23 -14.52 -4.06
N PHE A 100 8.20 -15.38 -4.04
CA PHE A 100 7.17 -15.32 -3.01
C PHE A 100 7.72 -15.54 -1.60
N ALA A 101 8.60 -16.52 -1.42
CA ALA A 101 9.25 -16.74 -0.12
C ALA A 101 10.07 -15.53 0.32
N GLY A 102 10.74 -14.84 -0.61
CA GLY A 102 11.46 -13.60 -0.36
C GLY A 102 10.54 -12.47 0.09
N ILE A 103 9.40 -12.27 -0.59
CA ILE A 103 8.39 -11.29 -0.21
C ILE A 103 7.84 -11.58 1.19
N ILE A 104 7.51 -12.84 1.48
CA ILE A 104 7.03 -13.25 2.81
C ILE A 104 8.11 -12.99 3.87
N CYS A 105 9.38 -13.30 3.58
CA CYS A 105 10.50 -13.05 4.50
C CYS A 105 10.66 -11.55 4.80
N ILE A 106 10.52 -10.69 3.79
CA ILE A 106 10.52 -9.22 3.96
C ILE A 106 9.37 -8.78 4.86
N ILE A 107 8.15 -9.25 4.60
CA ILE A 107 6.96 -8.91 5.37
C ILE A 107 7.10 -9.36 6.83
N LEU A 108 7.64 -10.56 7.08
CA LEU A 108 7.88 -11.08 8.43
C LEU A 108 9.03 -10.35 9.14
N GLY A 109 10.04 -9.89 8.40
CA GLY A 109 11.12 -9.07 8.94
C GLY A 109 10.70 -7.66 9.37
N GLU A 110 9.49 -7.23 9.01
CA GLU A 110 8.96 -5.90 9.34
C GLU A 110 8.42 -5.80 10.79
N GLU A 111 8.50 -6.86 11.60
CA GLU A 111 8.04 -6.88 13.02
C GLU A 111 8.82 -5.97 13.99
N HIS A 112 9.74 -5.10 13.53
CA HIS A 112 10.53 -4.25 14.44
C HIS A 112 10.72 -2.77 14.05
N SER A 113 9.96 -2.21 13.09
CA SER A 113 10.13 -0.80 12.69
C SER A 113 9.03 0.18 13.13
N GLN A 114 7.86 -0.28 13.57
CA GLN A 114 6.76 0.64 13.96
C GLN A 114 6.75 1.05 15.44
N ALA A 115 7.64 0.51 16.28
CA ALA A 115 7.73 0.90 17.69
C ALA A 115 8.51 2.22 17.92
N SER A 116 9.29 2.71 16.95
CA SER A 116 10.22 3.82 17.21
C SER A 116 9.69 5.22 16.90
N GLU A 117 8.64 5.38 16.08
CA GLU A 117 8.12 6.71 15.74
C GLU A 117 7.06 7.23 16.74
N GLY A 118 6.41 6.34 17.49
CA GLY A 118 5.42 6.71 18.51
C GLY A 118 6.03 7.14 19.86
N GLU A 119 7.24 6.67 20.19
CA GLU A 119 7.86 6.90 21.50
C GLU A 119 8.68 8.20 21.56
N ALA A 120 9.26 8.64 20.44
CA ALA A 120 10.03 9.88 20.36
C ALA A 120 9.16 11.15 20.51
N SER A 121 7.88 11.08 20.14
CA SER A 121 6.92 12.18 20.30
C SER A 121 6.46 12.33 21.76
N ASN A 122 6.26 11.20 22.47
CA ASN A 122 5.80 11.22 23.87
C ASN A 122 6.91 11.60 24.86
N HIS A 123 8.16 11.23 24.60
CA HIS A 123 9.27 11.57 25.51
C HIS A 123 9.68 13.05 25.44
N THR A 124 9.46 13.69 24.28
CA THR A 124 9.69 15.13 24.09
C THR A 124 8.57 15.95 24.77
N ALA A 125 7.31 15.52 24.64
CA ALA A 125 6.17 16.20 25.27
C ALA A 125 6.23 16.17 26.81
N HIS A 126 6.64 15.05 27.41
CA HIS A 126 6.73 14.93 28.87
C HIS A 126 7.90 15.72 29.48
N THR A 127 9.00 15.91 28.74
CA THR A 127 10.16 16.71 29.20
C THR A 127 9.89 18.22 29.10
N THR A 128 9.17 18.67 28.07
CA THR A 128 8.80 20.10 27.93
C THR A 128 7.74 20.52 28.95
N GLN A 129 6.82 19.62 29.33
CA GLN A 129 5.75 19.96 30.27
C GLN A 129 6.22 20.04 31.74
N SER A 130 7.21 19.23 32.12
CA SER A 130 7.84 19.31 33.45
C SER A 130 8.69 20.57 33.62
N ALA A 131 9.47 20.95 32.61
CA ALA A 131 10.28 22.19 32.64
C ALA A 131 9.42 23.47 32.68
N THR A 132 8.26 23.47 32.01
CA THR A 132 7.36 24.65 31.98
C THR A 132 6.60 24.84 33.30
N LYS A 133 6.33 23.76 34.04
CA LYS A 133 5.69 23.82 35.37
C LYS A 133 6.62 24.33 36.47
N GLU A 134 7.92 24.09 36.38
CA GLU A 134 8.90 24.65 37.34
C GLU A 134 9.16 26.15 37.08
N ALA A 135 9.26 26.57 35.81
CA ALA A 135 9.47 27.97 35.46
C ALA A 135 8.28 28.88 35.88
N THR A 136 7.04 28.38 35.81
CA THR A 136 5.85 29.15 36.22
C THR A 136 5.66 29.23 37.73
N LYS A 137 6.20 28.29 38.51
CA LYS A 137 6.12 28.31 39.98
C LYS A 137 7.12 29.28 40.62
N SER A 138 8.25 29.57 39.95
CA SER A 138 9.27 30.49 40.49
C SER A 138 8.94 31.98 40.31
N THR A 139 8.09 32.36 39.35
CA THR A 139 7.76 33.78 39.09
C THR A 139 6.58 34.28 39.93
N SER A 140 5.68 33.40 40.39
CA SER A 140 4.49 33.80 41.19
C SER A 140 4.75 33.93 42.70
N GLY A 141 5.96 33.59 43.18
CA GLY A 141 6.34 33.67 44.60
C GLY A 141 7.07 34.94 45.03
N GLY A 142 7.33 35.88 44.10
CA GLY A 142 8.17 37.07 44.33
C GLY A 142 7.43 38.42 44.33
N MET A 143 6.10 38.41 44.53
CA MET A 143 5.31 39.64 44.72
C MET A 143 4.43 39.51 45.97
N ARG A 144 5.07 39.39 47.14
CA ARG A 144 4.53 39.79 48.43
C ARG A 144 5.66 40.25 49.33
#